data_AF-A0A9D9SQJ0-F1
#
_entry.id   AF-A0A9D9SQJ0-F1
#
_cell.length_a   1.000
_cell.length_b   1.000
_cell.length_c   1.000
_cell.angle_alpha   90.00
_cell.angle_beta   90.00
_cell.angle_gamma   90.00
#
_symmetry.space_group_name_H-M   'P 1'
#
loop_
_entity.id
_entity.type
_entity.pdbx_description
1 polymer ?
#
loop_
_entity_poly.entity_id
_entity_poly.type
_entity_poly.pdbx_seq_one_letter_code
_entity_poly.pdbx_strand_id
1 'polypeptide(L)'
;MTAERIELQSLGLFRVRKTDRFIELTLSLSCESGRYDYSKLYFTRGVFDRYSEDRVLCFKMRQASAPETIRLAVPPDALKSGWMRLRLEAFPGTSGRCTVLAARLVPEDGNALSGLAYLFAIKEWVRRQVAQSESLGRAVAPHPPESLSLELTAGCNFQCSHCSSHGDEQEHRMNNRRLSFTREMLDKLAHEVFPYLTLVNLVGRGEPTMVTTDLWNRLFELCETYRVLLTCVTNGSFVKHRFDLEKLRQLDTLTFSIDGMTSEVFAANRGGPIWAASWTTGPLPVAAQGPLAVAAPAPGPVVDPQTQQHRAVP
;
A
#
# COMPACT_ATOMS: atom_id res chain seq x y z
N MET A 1 -22.86 20.63 -7.17
CA MET A 1 -22.33 19.41 -6.54
C MET A 1 -22.22 19.70 -5.06
N THR A 2 -23.24 19.30 -4.30
CA THR A 2 -23.28 19.43 -2.83
C THR A 2 -22.24 18.51 -2.24
N ALA A 3 -21.29 19.06 -1.48
CA ALA A 3 -20.36 18.27 -0.69
C ALA A 3 -21.15 17.34 0.22
N GLU A 4 -21.12 16.03 -0.06
CA GLU A 4 -21.67 15.03 0.85
C GLU A 4 -21.02 15.23 2.21
N ARG A 5 -21.88 15.34 3.24
CA ARG A 5 -21.45 15.49 4.62
C ARG A 5 -20.62 14.26 4.98
N ILE A 6 -19.36 14.49 5.35
CA ILE A 6 -18.54 13.49 6.03
C ILE A 6 -19.33 13.07 7.28
N GLU A 7 -19.90 11.86 7.28
CA GLU A 7 -20.59 11.30 8.45
C GLU A 7 -19.55 10.92 9.50
N LEU A 8 -19.25 11.89 10.36
CA LEU A 8 -18.40 11.70 11.52
C LEU A 8 -19.22 11.14 12.68
N GLN A 9 -18.97 9.89 13.05
CA GLN A 9 -19.65 9.24 14.17
C GLN A 9 -18.83 9.40 15.46
N SER A 10 -19.39 10.09 16.45
CA SER A 10 -18.80 10.15 17.79
C SER A 10 -18.98 8.80 18.49
N LEU A 11 -17.90 8.18 18.95
CA LEU A 11 -17.93 6.92 19.70
C LEU A 11 -18.02 7.14 21.21
N GLY A 12 -17.86 8.39 21.67
CA GLY A 12 -18.03 8.77 23.07
C GLY A 12 -16.72 9.12 23.79
N LEU A 13 -16.83 9.27 25.11
CA LEU A 13 -15.73 9.55 26.03
C LEU A 13 -15.36 8.27 26.78
N PHE A 14 -14.07 7.93 26.76
CA PHE A 14 -13.51 6.73 27.35
C PHE A 14 -12.54 7.10 28.48
N ARG A 15 -12.69 6.45 29.63
CA ARG A 15 -11.69 6.50 30.72
C ARG A 15 -10.61 5.48 30.43
N VAL A 16 -9.38 5.94 30.26
CA VAL A 16 -8.21 5.10 29.95
C VAL A 16 -7.55 4.65 31.24
N ARG A 17 -7.56 3.35 31.50
CA ARG A 17 -6.92 2.71 32.66
C ARG A 17 -5.47 2.37 32.34
N LYS A 18 -4.64 2.21 33.38
CA LYS A 18 -3.23 1.81 33.22
C LYS A 18 -3.06 0.45 32.52
N THR A 19 -4.05 -0.42 32.64
CA THR A 19 -4.10 -1.75 32.03
C THR A 19 -4.54 -1.72 30.58
N ASP A 20 -5.19 -0.64 30.13
CA ASP A 20 -5.71 -0.56 28.77
C ASP A 20 -4.53 -0.42 27.79
N ARG A 21 -4.57 -1.23 26.73
CA ARG A 21 -3.53 -1.27 25.71
C ARG A 21 -4.11 -1.06 24.31
N PHE A 22 -5.35 -1.49 24.09
CA PHE A 22 -5.98 -1.42 22.78
C PHE A 22 -7.36 -0.75 22.82
N ILE A 23 -7.68 -0.09 21.72
CA ILE A 23 -9.02 0.29 21.31
C ILE A 23 -9.54 -0.86 20.47
N GLU A 24 -10.58 -1.55 20.93
CA GLU A 24 -11.26 -2.58 20.17
C GLU A 24 -12.55 -2.03 19.58
N LEU A 25 -12.69 -2.16 18.26
CA LEU A 25 -13.86 -1.74 17.51
C LEU A 25 -14.45 -2.94 16.78
N THR A 26 -15.75 -3.16 16.92
CA THR A 26 -16.51 -4.09 16.08
C THR A 26 -17.40 -3.27 15.16
N LEU A 27 -17.14 -3.35 13.87
CA LEU A 27 -17.74 -2.50 12.84
C LEU A 27 -18.37 -3.36 11.74
N SER A 28 -19.41 -2.85 11.09
CA SER A 28 -19.92 -3.38 9.83
C SER A 28 -19.99 -2.24 8.82
N LEU A 29 -19.39 -2.44 7.64
CA LEU A 29 -19.33 -1.44 6.57
C LEU A 29 -20.07 -1.93 5.33
N SER A 30 -20.84 -1.04 4.71
CA SER A 30 -21.45 -1.23 3.40
C SER A 30 -21.10 -0.04 2.52
N CYS A 31 -20.20 -0.23 1.56
CA CYS A 31 -19.80 0.84 0.65
C CYS A 31 -20.71 0.86 -0.60
N GLU A 32 -21.18 2.04 -1.00
CA GLU A 32 -22.08 2.21 -2.14
C GLU A 32 -21.34 2.12 -3.48
N SER A 33 -20.11 2.65 -3.53
CA SER A 33 -19.27 2.67 -4.74
C SER A 33 -18.61 1.33 -5.06
N GLY A 34 -18.77 0.32 -4.19
CA GLY A 34 -18.05 -0.95 -4.27
C GLY A 34 -16.56 -0.85 -3.91
N ARG A 35 -16.04 0.36 -3.63
CA ARG A 35 -14.64 0.60 -3.29
C ARG A 35 -14.50 1.17 -1.88
N TYR A 36 -13.89 0.38 -1.00
CA TYR A 36 -13.49 0.80 0.34
C TYR A 36 -11.96 0.82 0.44
N ASP A 37 -11.40 2.01 0.71
CA ASP A 37 -9.96 2.20 0.83
C ASP A 37 -9.51 2.02 2.29
N TYR A 38 -9.98 2.86 3.22
CA TYR A 38 -9.65 2.82 4.65
C TYR A 38 -10.66 3.62 5.49
N SER A 39 -10.51 3.59 6.82
CA SER A 39 -11.24 4.41 7.78
C SER A 39 -10.27 5.17 8.69
N LYS A 40 -10.73 6.30 9.24
CA LYS A 40 -9.97 7.15 10.17
C LYS A 40 -10.62 7.14 11.56
N LEU A 41 -9.85 6.78 12.58
CA LEU A 41 -10.24 6.95 13.98
C LEU A 41 -9.50 8.13 14.59
N TYR A 42 -10.21 9.22 14.78
CA TYR A 42 -9.72 10.40 15.48
C TYR A 42 -9.73 10.17 16.99
N PHE A 43 -8.71 10.67 17.68
CA PHE A 43 -8.63 10.63 19.14
C PHE A 43 -8.24 11.98 19.76
N THR A 44 -8.56 12.15 21.04
CA THR A 44 -8.18 13.32 21.84
C THR A 44 -7.33 12.91 23.05
N ARG A 45 -6.60 13.86 23.64
CA ARG A 45 -5.81 13.65 24.87
C ARG A 45 -6.54 14.13 26.13
N GLY A 46 -7.86 14.25 26.06
CA GLY A 46 -8.66 14.75 27.16
C GLY A 46 -10.09 15.09 26.74
N VAL A 47 -10.88 15.52 27.73
CA VAL A 47 -12.32 15.79 27.57
C VAL A 47 -12.57 17.00 26.66
N PHE A 48 -11.75 18.05 26.80
CA PHE A 48 -11.92 19.34 26.12
C PHE A 48 -11.03 19.52 24.87
N ASP A 49 -10.16 18.55 24.61
CA ASP A 49 -9.29 18.57 23.44
C ASP A 49 -10.11 18.50 22.14
N ARG A 50 -9.68 19.26 21.12
CA ARG A 50 -10.25 19.20 19.78
C ARG A 50 -9.66 18.04 18.99
N TYR A 51 -10.41 17.48 18.05
CA TYR A 51 -9.87 16.53 17.07
C TYR A 51 -8.91 17.25 16.10
N SER A 52 -7.87 16.56 15.63
CA SER A 52 -6.89 17.05 14.64
C SER A 52 -6.56 15.94 13.64
N GLU A 53 -6.17 16.29 12.41
CA GLU A 53 -5.61 15.33 11.45
C GLU A 53 -4.29 14.73 11.95
N ASP A 54 -3.54 15.43 12.82
CA ASP A 54 -2.33 14.88 13.44
C ASP A 54 -2.62 13.81 14.52
N ARG A 55 -3.90 13.62 14.86
CA ARG A 55 -4.37 12.69 15.89
C ARG A 55 -5.41 11.73 15.32
N VAL A 56 -4.96 10.96 14.34
CA VAL A 56 -5.75 9.95 13.65
C VAL A 56 -5.02 8.61 13.67
N LEU A 57 -5.78 7.53 13.74
CA LEU A 57 -5.34 6.17 13.46
C LEU A 57 -6.07 5.70 12.22
N CYS A 58 -5.34 5.43 11.15
CA CYS A 58 -5.90 4.90 9.90
C CYS A 58 -5.89 3.37 9.95
N PHE A 59 -6.99 2.74 9.54
CA PHE A 59 -7.11 1.29 9.51
C PHE A 59 -7.98 0.85 8.33
N LYS A 60 -7.82 -0.40 7.91
CA LYS A 60 -8.62 -1.02 6.84
C LYS A 60 -9.29 -2.28 7.35
N MET A 61 -10.59 -2.40 7.11
CA MET A 61 -11.35 -3.63 7.29
C MET A 61 -11.13 -4.60 6.11
N ARG A 62 -11.04 -5.90 6.41
CA ARG A 62 -10.91 -6.97 5.42
C ARG A 62 -12.25 -7.47 4.92
N GLN A 63 -13.27 -7.47 5.79
CA GLN A 63 -14.60 -7.98 5.45
C GLN A 63 -15.56 -6.81 5.25
N ALA A 64 -15.78 -6.44 3.98
CA ALA A 64 -16.92 -5.61 3.64
C ALA A 64 -18.22 -6.41 3.85
N SER A 65 -19.26 -5.75 4.37
CA SER A 65 -20.61 -6.29 4.55
C SER A 65 -20.80 -7.36 5.65
N ALA A 66 -19.79 -7.63 6.48
CA ALA A 66 -19.91 -8.45 7.68
C ALA A 66 -19.30 -7.73 8.90
N PRO A 67 -19.78 -8.02 10.14
CA PRO A 67 -19.13 -7.56 11.34
C PRO A 67 -17.67 -8.03 11.43
N GLU A 68 -16.72 -7.10 11.52
CA GLU A 68 -15.32 -7.39 11.78
C GLU A 68 -14.86 -6.66 13.03
N THR A 69 -14.05 -7.35 13.85
CA THR A 69 -13.44 -6.77 15.04
C THR A 69 -11.97 -6.48 14.76
N ILE A 70 -11.56 -5.25 15.07
CA ILE A 70 -10.18 -4.80 14.96
C ILE A 70 -9.69 -4.28 16.30
N ARG A 71 -8.37 -4.28 16.47
CA ARG A 71 -7.70 -3.60 17.58
C ARG A 71 -6.68 -2.61 17.07
N LEU A 72 -6.64 -1.45 17.71
CA LEU A 72 -5.65 -0.41 17.48
C LEU A 72 -4.97 -0.08 18.81
N ALA A 73 -3.66 0.14 18.82
CA ALA A 73 -2.97 0.51 20.05
C ALA A 73 -3.51 1.84 20.59
N VAL A 74 -3.72 1.92 21.90
CA VAL A 74 -4.06 3.19 22.55
C VAL A 74 -2.85 4.13 22.40
N PRO A 75 -3.02 5.35 21.84
CA PRO A 75 -1.92 6.28 21.67
C PRO A 75 -1.26 6.62 23.03
N PRO A 76 0.08 6.71 23.10
CA PRO A 76 0.80 6.99 24.35
C PRO A 76 0.32 8.26 25.06
N ASP A 77 -0.07 9.29 24.31
CA ASP A 77 -0.57 10.54 24.86
C ASP A 77 -1.93 10.40 25.55
N ALA A 78 -2.79 9.50 25.06
CA ALA A 78 -4.08 9.19 25.66
C ALA A 78 -3.94 8.33 26.94
N LEU A 79 -2.90 7.48 27.00
CA LEU A 79 -2.55 6.77 28.24
C LEU A 79 -2.15 7.74 29.35
N LYS A 80 -1.40 8.80 29.02
CA LYS A 80 -0.94 9.80 29.99
C LYS A 80 -2.07 10.66 30.56
N SER A 81 -3.07 11.02 29.75
CA SER A 81 -4.20 11.86 30.18
C SER A 81 -5.24 11.12 31.02
N GLY A 82 -5.32 9.78 30.88
CA GLY A 82 -6.34 8.95 31.54
C GLY A 82 -7.75 9.08 30.93
N TRP A 83 -7.92 9.89 29.89
CA TRP A 83 -9.19 10.11 29.19
C TRP A 83 -8.97 10.34 27.70
N MET A 84 -9.85 9.78 26.88
CA MET A 84 -9.80 9.88 25.43
C MET A 84 -11.20 9.96 24.87
N ARG A 85 -11.43 10.82 23.88
CA ARG A 85 -12.63 10.78 23.05
C ARG A 85 -12.28 10.19 21.70
N LEU A 86 -13.21 9.44 21.14
CA LEU A 86 -13.06 8.80 19.84
C LEU A 86 -14.13 9.27 18.87
N ARG A 87 -13.72 9.49 17.63
CA ARG A 87 -14.61 9.83 16.52
C ARG A 87 -14.16 9.07 15.27
N LEU A 88 -15.10 8.36 14.66
CA LEU A 88 -14.89 7.57 13.47
C LEU A 88 -15.32 8.35 12.24
N GLU A 89 -14.46 8.38 11.24
CA GLU A 89 -14.79 8.67 9.85
C GLU A 89 -14.62 7.36 9.07
N ALA A 90 -15.73 6.71 8.74
CA ALA A 90 -15.69 5.38 8.16
C ALA A 90 -15.24 5.39 6.68
N PHE A 91 -15.56 6.44 5.94
CA PHE A 91 -15.36 6.55 4.49
C PHE A 91 -14.73 7.89 4.10
N PRO A 92 -13.42 8.09 4.34
CA PRO A 92 -12.74 9.30 3.90
C PRO A 92 -12.77 9.40 2.37
N GLY A 93 -13.50 10.39 1.84
CA GLY A 93 -13.62 10.64 0.40
C GLY A 93 -14.53 9.67 -0.37
N THR A 94 -15.26 8.77 0.31
CA THR A 94 -16.26 7.88 -0.31
C THR A 94 -17.56 7.88 0.51
N SER A 95 -18.62 7.25 -0.03
CA SER A 95 -19.91 7.11 0.65
C SER A 95 -20.20 5.65 1.04
N GLY A 96 -20.96 5.48 2.11
CA GLY A 96 -21.36 4.17 2.60
C GLY A 96 -22.05 4.24 3.94
N ARG A 97 -22.53 3.09 4.41
CA ARG A 97 -23.10 2.92 5.75
C ARG A 97 -22.10 2.25 6.67
N CYS A 98 -21.89 2.85 7.84
CA CYS A 98 -21.12 2.26 8.92
C CYS A 98 -22.01 2.01 10.12
N THR A 99 -21.96 0.80 10.66
CA THR A 99 -22.57 0.46 11.94
C THR A 99 -21.47 0.11 12.93
N VAL A 100 -21.36 0.88 14.00
CA VAL A 100 -20.51 0.56 15.15
C VAL A 100 -21.29 -0.34 16.09
N LEU A 101 -20.89 -1.61 16.19
CA LEU A 101 -21.54 -2.61 17.05
C LEU A 101 -20.96 -2.59 18.46
N ALA A 102 -19.65 -2.35 18.58
CA ALA A 102 -18.98 -2.20 19.86
C ALA A 102 -17.75 -1.29 19.74
N ALA A 103 -17.49 -0.52 20.80
CA ALA A 103 -16.25 0.23 20.99
C ALA A 103 -15.85 0.13 22.46
N ARG A 104 -14.65 -0.38 22.74
CA ARG A 104 -14.17 -0.56 24.12
C ARG A 104 -12.65 -0.45 24.21
N LEU A 105 -12.18 -0.11 25.41
CA LEU A 105 -10.78 -0.23 25.75
C LEU A 105 -10.54 -1.61 26.37
N VAL A 106 -9.50 -2.30 25.92
CA VAL A 106 -9.18 -3.65 26.37
C VAL A 106 -7.71 -3.75 26.79
N PRO A 107 -7.38 -4.59 27.79
CA PRO A 107 -6.01 -4.88 28.14
C PRO A 107 -5.36 -5.78 27.08
N GLU A 108 -4.06 -6.01 27.25
CA GLU A 108 -3.38 -7.05 26.48
C GLU A 108 -3.74 -8.45 26.99
N ASP A 109 -3.98 -9.36 26.04
CA ASP A 109 -4.49 -10.71 26.27
C ASP A 109 -3.77 -11.76 25.39
N GLY A 110 -2.70 -11.39 24.68
CA GLY A 110 -1.97 -12.28 23.77
C GLY A 110 -2.73 -12.71 22.51
N ASN A 111 -3.93 -12.17 22.26
CA ASN A 111 -4.73 -12.47 21.08
C ASN A 111 -4.01 -12.00 19.79
N ALA A 112 -4.22 -12.69 18.68
CA ALA A 112 -3.72 -12.29 17.36
C ALA A 112 -4.07 -10.83 16.99
N LEU A 113 -5.25 -10.34 17.40
CA LEU A 113 -5.64 -8.94 17.21
C LEU A 113 -4.73 -7.96 17.96
N SER A 114 -4.24 -8.33 19.15
CA SER A 114 -3.24 -7.55 19.90
C SER A 114 -1.92 -7.49 19.15
N GLY A 115 -1.47 -8.62 18.59
CA GLY A 115 -0.28 -8.66 17.73
C GLY A 115 -0.40 -7.76 16.50
N LEU A 116 -1.55 -7.79 15.81
CA LEU A 116 -1.83 -6.91 14.68
C LEU A 116 -1.88 -5.43 15.08
N ALA A 117 -2.46 -5.11 16.24
CA ALA A 117 -2.50 -3.75 16.74
C ALA A 117 -1.10 -3.19 17.02
N TYR A 118 -0.19 -4.00 17.57
CA TYR A 118 1.21 -3.62 17.74
C TYR A 118 1.92 -3.40 16.41
N LEU A 119 1.71 -4.30 15.46
CA LEU A 119 2.26 -4.18 14.12
C LEU A 119 1.82 -2.87 13.45
N PHE A 120 0.53 -2.51 13.53
CA PHE A 120 0.04 -1.21 13.03
C PHE A 120 0.65 -0.03 13.78
N ALA A 121 0.81 -0.13 15.10
CA ALA A 121 1.42 0.94 15.90
C ALA A 121 2.89 1.19 15.53
N ILE A 122 3.65 0.13 15.26
CA ILE A 122 5.05 0.23 14.79
C ILE A 122 5.09 0.95 13.43
N LYS A 123 4.28 0.52 12.46
CA LYS A 123 4.23 1.15 11.13
C LYS A 123 3.84 2.63 11.20
N GLU A 124 2.86 2.96 12.03
CA GLU A 124 2.44 4.35 12.24
C GLU A 124 3.54 5.19 12.89
N TRP A 125 4.29 4.63 13.84
CA TRP A 125 5.47 5.29 14.39
C TRP A 125 6.53 5.54 13.31
N VAL A 126 6.82 4.56 12.45
CA VAL A 126 7.78 4.70 11.34
C VAL A 126 7.37 5.83 10.40
N ARG A 127 6.12 5.87 9.93
CA ARG A 127 5.62 6.96 9.06
C ARG A 127 5.80 8.34 9.68
N ARG A 128 5.49 8.48 10.97
CA ARG A 128 5.69 9.76 11.69
C ARG A 128 7.16 10.14 11.77
N GLN A 129 8.05 9.17 11.98
CA GLN A 129 9.49 9.41 12.00
C GLN A 129 10.04 9.77 10.62
N VAL A 130 9.51 9.18 9.54
CA VAL A 130 9.86 9.54 8.15
C VAL A 130 9.49 11.01 7.90
N ALA A 131 8.21 11.38 8.08
CA ALA A 131 7.76 12.76 7.88
C ALA A 131 8.53 13.77 8.77
N GLN A 132 8.84 13.39 10.01
CA GLN A 132 9.66 14.22 10.89
C GLN A 132 11.11 14.35 10.39
N SER A 133 11.72 13.28 9.89
CA SER A 133 13.10 13.31 9.40
C SER A 133 13.23 14.11 8.10
N GLU A 134 12.25 13.98 7.20
CA GLU A 134 12.16 14.77 5.97
C GLU A 134 11.98 16.26 6.24
N SER A 135 11.04 16.62 7.13
CA SER A 135 10.80 18.04 7.47
C SER A 135 12.00 18.70 8.15
N LEU A 136 12.83 17.92 8.84
CA LEU A 136 14.07 18.38 9.47
C LEU A 136 15.29 18.28 8.53
N GLY A 137 15.14 17.75 7.31
CA GLY A 137 16.25 17.56 6.37
C GLY A 137 17.38 16.69 6.94
N ARG A 138 17.06 15.64 7.70
CA ARG A 138 18.08 14.82 8.37
C ARG A 138 18.90 14.04 7.34
N ALA A 139 20.23 14.16 7.42
CA ALA A 139 21.15 13.36 6.62
C ALA A 139 21.19 11.88 7.06
N VAL A 140 20.83 11.58 8.32
CA VAL A 140 20.79 10.23 8.88
C VAL A 140 19.42 9.98 9.48
N ALA A 141 18.72 8.95 9.00
CA ALA A 141 17.41 8.56 9.47
C ALA A 141 17.52 7.70 10.75
N PRO A 142 16.91 8.09 11.89
CA PRO A 142 16.92 7.31 13.13
C PRO A 142 15.82 6.24 13.18
N HIS A 143 15.26 5.86 12.03
CA HIS A 143 14.12 4.96 11.91
C HIS A 143 14.36 3.99 10.74
N PRO A 144 13.72 2.81 10.76
CA PRO A 144 13.70 1.91 9.61
C PRO A 144 12.92 2.55 8.44
N PRO A 145 13.06 2.01 7.22
CA PRO A 145 12.31 2.49 6.07
C PRO A 145 10.81 2.17 6.21
N GLU A 146 9.96 3.03 5.62
CA GLU A 146 8.51 2.75 5.51
C GLU A 146 8.14 1.96 4.25
N SER A 147 9.01 1.91 3.25
CA SER A 147 8.79 1.16 2.01
C SER A 147 10.09 0.53 1.50
N LEU A 148 9.94 -0.54 0.71
CA LEU A 148 11.07 -1.25 0.11
C LEU A 148 10.82 -1.51 -1.37
N SER A 149 11.76 -1.10 -2.22
CA SER A 149 11.79 -1.53 -3.61
C SER A 149 12.61 -2.81 -3.74
N LEU A 150 12.04 -3.84 -4.34
CA LEU A 150 12.60 -5.19 -4.39
C LEU A 150 12.61 -5.75 -5.82
N GLU A 151 13.80 -6.13 -6.27
CA GLU A 151 14.00 -6.90 -7.51
C GLU A 151 14.06 -8.39 -7.16
N LEU A 152 12.98 -9.12 -7.43
CA LEU A 152 12.93 -10.57 -7.14
C LEU A 152 13.76 -11.40 -8.12
N THR A 153 13.95 -10.88 -9.33
CA THR A 153 14.77 -11.50 -10.38
C THR A 153 15.23 -10.43 -11.35
N ALA A 154 16.43 -10.62 -11.90
CA ALA A 154 16.90 -9.88 -13.05
C ALA A 154 16.42 -10.51 -14.38
N GLY A 155 15.76 -11.66 -14.35
CA GLY A 155 15.30 -12.36 -15.55
C GLY A 155 14.05 -11.73 -16.15
N CYS A 156 13.97 -11.67 -17.49
CA CYS A 156 12.81 -11.20 -18.22
C CYS A 156 12.52 -12.07 -19.45
N ASN A 157 11.23 -12.25 -19.76
CA ASN A 157 10.75 -13.02 -20.90
C ASN A 157 10.69 -12.18 -22.19
N PHE A 158 10.93 -10.87 -22.09
CA PHE A 158 11.00 -9.94 -23.21
C PHE A 158 12.38 -9.33 -23.36
N GLN A 159 12.74 -8.99 -24.60
CA GLN A 159 13.98 -8.34 -24.97
C GLN A 159 13.64 -6.96 -25.53
N CYS A 160 13.16 -6.07 -24.66
CA CYS A 160 12.61 -4.80 -25.11
C CYS A 160 13.75 -3.88 -25.58
N SER A 161 13.67 -3.36 -26.81
CA SER A 161 14.77 -2.62 -27.45
C SER A 161 15.21 -1.36 -26.69
N HIS A 162 14.29 -0.77 -25.92
CA HIS A 162 14.53 0.42 -25.09
C HIS A 162 14.91 0.08 -23.63
N CYS A 163 14.94 -1.19 -23.25
CA CYS A 163 15.25 -1.60 -21.88
C CYS A 163 16.76 -1.57 -21.64
N SER A 164 17.21 -0.83 -20.63
CA SER A 164 18.62 -0.73 -20.24
C SER A 164 19.23 -2.02 -19.67
N SER A 165 18.43 -3.06 -19.45
CA SER A 165 18.89 -4.36 -18.94
C SER A 165 18.64 -5.52 -19.91
N HIS A 166 17.78 -5.34 -20.90
CA HIS A 166 17.39 -6.42 -21.81
C HIS A 166 17.29 -5.98 -23.27
N GLY A 167 17.72 -4.76 -23.63
CA GLY A 167 17.71 -4.30 -25.02
C GLY A 167 18.77 -4.97 -25.88
N ASP A 168 19.94 -5.24 -25.29
CA ASP A 168 21.02 -6.00 -25.92
C ASP A 168 20.91 -7.52 -25.66
N GLU A 169 21.25 -8.34 -26.65
CA GLU A 169 21.13 -9.80 -26.56
C GLU A 169 22.09 -10.42 -25.53
N GLN A 170 23.30 -9.87 -25.42
CA GLN A 170 24.26 -10.32 -24.42
C GLN A 170 23.80 -9.94 -23.02
N GLU A 171 23.34 -8.70 -22.81
CA GLU A 171 22.76 -8.27 -21.53
C GLU A 171 21.54 -9.10 -21.13
N HIS A 172 20.62 -9.34 -22.07
CA HIS A 172 19.43 -10.15 -21.83
C HIS A 172 19.80 -11.57 -21.38
N ARG A 173 20.74 -12.23 -22.09
CA ARG A 173 21.23 -13.56 -21.71
C ARG A 173 21.94 -13.58 -20.35
N MET A 174 22.73 -12.55 -20.04
CA MET A 174 23.42 -12.45 -18.75
C MET A 174 22.44 -12.26 -17.60
N ASN A 175 21.48 -11.36 -17.74
CA ASN A 175 20.49 -11.06 -16.71
C ASN A 175 19.56 -12.25 -16.44
N ASN A 176 19.17 -13.00 -17.48
CA ASN A 176 18.37 -14.23 -17.34
C ASN A 176 19.12 -15.39 -16.66
N ARG A 177 20.44 -15.29 -16.49
CA ARG A 177 21.27 -16.27 -15.76
C ARG A 177 21.63 -15.82 -14.36
N ARG A 178 21.29 -14.59 -13.96
CA ARG A 178 21.54 -14.13 -12.60
C ARG A 178 20.65 -14.88 -11.62
N LEU A 179 21.18 -15.09 -10.42
CA LEU A 179 20.44 -15.72 -9.34
C LEU A 179 19.24 -14.82 -8.96
N SER A 180 18.06 -15.40 -9.02
CA SER A 180 16.85 -14.81 -8.45
C SER A 180 16.88 -14.87 -6.92
N PHE A 181 16.00 -14.10 -6.27
CA PHE A 181 15.74 -14.25 -4.85
C PHE A 181 15.39 -15.70 -4.51
N THR A 182 15.91 -16.19 -3.40
CA THR A 182 15.51 -17.48 -2.84
C THR A 182 14.43 -17.28 -1.78
N ARG A 183 13.71 -18.36 -1.45
CA ARG A 183 12.70 -18.34 -0.40
C ARG A 183 13.31 -17.97 0.95
N GLU A 184 14.49 -18.50 1.24
CA GLU A 184 15.23 -18.25 2.48
C GLU A 184 15.69 -16.79 2.58
N MET A 185 16.12 -16.20 1.46
CA MET A 185 16.45 -14.77 1.41
C MET A 185 15.21 -13.91 1.67
N LEU A 186 14.08 -14.24 1.04
CA LEU A 186 12.83 -13.52 1.22
C LEU A 186 12.32 -13.63 2.67
N ASP A 187 12.36 -14.82 3.25
CA ASP A 187 11.97 -15.04 4.63
C ASP A 187 12.85 -14.21 5.58
N LYS A 188 14.17 -14.25 5.46
CA LYS A 188 15.07 -13.46 6.31
C LYS A 188 14.78 -11.96 6.21
N LEU A 189 14.69 -11.45 4.98
CA LEU A 189 14.37 -10.05 4.71
C LEU A 189 13.02 -9.65 5.32
N ALA A 190 12.00 -10.49 5.17
CA ALA A 190 10.67 -10.19 5.68
C ALA A 190 10.63 -10.15 7.20
N HIS A 191 11.24 -11.12 7.89
CA HIS A 191 11.27 -11.14 9.36
C HIS A 191 12.02 -9.94 9.94
N GLU A 192 13.04 -9.45 9.24
CA GLU A 192 13.84 -8.30 9.68
C GLU A 192 13.16 -6.95 9.37
N VAL A 193 12.56 -6.80 8.19
CA VAL A 193 12.17 -5.48 7.67
C VAL A 193 10.65 -5.29 7.57
N PHE A 194 9.87 -6.33 7.22
CA PHE A 194 8.43 -6.18 6.97
C PHE A 194 7.59 -5.74 8.18
N PRO A 195 7.99 -5.96 9.46
CA PRO A 195 7.30 -5.33 10.59
C PRO A 195 7.17 -3.81 10.44
N TYR A 196 8.16 -3.15 9.83
CA TYR A 196 8.24 -1.70 9.69
C TYR A 196 7.63 -1.16 8.40
N LEU A 197 7.64 -1.97 7.33
CA LEU A 197 7.19 -1.54 6.00
C LEU A 197 5.68 -1.39 5.91
N THR A 198 5.20 -0.41 5.17
CA THR A 198 3.80 -0.33 4.75
C THR A 198 3.59 -0.77 3.31
N LEU A 199 4.67 -0.72 2.51
CA LEU A 199 4.63 -0.99 1.09
C LEU A 199 5.90 -1.71 0.62
N VAL A 200 5.74 -2.72 -0.22
CA VAL A 200 6.81 -3.30 -1.04
C VAL A 200 6.52 -2.99 -2.50
N ASN A 201 7.52 -2.48 -3.22
CA ASN A 201 7.43 -2.18 -4.64
C ASN A 201 8.24 -3.21 -5.44
N LEU A 202 7.56 -4.02 -6.25
CA LEU A 202 8.23 -4.91 -7.18
C LEU A 202 8.61 -4.13 -8.43
N VAL A 203 9.88 -3.72 -8.46
CA VAL A 203 10.49 -2.93 -9.52
C VAL A 203 11.92 -3.43 -9.72
N GLY A 204 12.47 -3.22 -10.91
CA GLY A 204 13.85 -3.58 -11.18
C GLY A 204 14.11 -3.88 -12.65
N ARG A 205 15.18 -4.63 -12.88
CA ARG A 205 15.72 -4.98 -14.19
C ARG A 205 14.88 -6.05 -14.90
N GLY A 206 14.36 -7.02 -14.15
CA GLY A 206 13.62 -8.17 -14.69
C GLY A 206 12.09 -8.05 -14.62
N GLU A 207 11.42 -9.13 -15.03
CA GLU A 207 9.96 -9.30 -14.88
C GLU A 207 9.68 -10.02 -13.54
N PRO A 208 9.11 -9.33 -12.52
CA PRO A 208 8.94 -9.91 -11.19
C PRO A 208 8.06 -11.17 -11.20
N THR A 209 7.13 -11.28 -12.15
CA THR A 209 6.22 -12.43 -12.25
C THR A 209 6.85 -13.69 -12.84
N MET A 210 8.13 -13.64 -13.25
CA MET A 210 8.88 -14.81 -13.75
C MET A 210 9.46 -15.70 -12.65
N VAL A 211 9.52 -15.25 -11.40
CA VAL A 211 10.04 -16.08 -10.30
C VAL A 211 9.22 -17.34 -10.08
N THR A 212 9.73 -18.33 -9.35
CA THR A 212 8.97 -19.57 -9.10
C THR A 212 7.61 -19.29 -8.44
N THR A 213 6.62 -20.15 -8.67
CA THR A 213 5.29 -20.03 -8.04
C THR A 213 5.39 -20.07 -6.52
N ASP A 214 6.30 -20.88 -5.99
CA ASP A 214 6.60 -20.97 -4.56
C ASP A 214 7.07 -19.62 -3.98
N LEU A 215 8.08 -18.99 -4.58
CA LEU A 215 8.57 -17.69 -4.11
C LEU A 215 7.48 -16.61 -4.22
N TRP A 216 6.73 -16.62 -5.33
CA TRP A 216 5.64 -15.69 -5.56
C TRP A 216 4.55 -15.80 -4.51
N ASN A 217 4.07 -17.01 -4.22
CA ASN A 217 3.05 -17.23 -3.19
C ASN A 217 3.59 -16.85 -1.81
N ARG A 218 4.86 -17.19 -1.52
CA ARG A 218 5.48 -16.87 -0.25
C ARG A 218 5.56 -15.35 0.00
N LEU A 219 5.81 -14.56 -1.03
CA LEU A 219 5.78 -13.10 -0.93
C LEU A 219 4.40 -12.59 -0.47
N PHE A 220 3.32 -13.06 -1.09
CA PHE A 220 1.96 -12.66 -0.68
C PHE A 220 1.62 -13.12 0.73
N GLU A 221 2.01 -14.33 1.14
CA GLU A 221 1.84 -14.80 2.53
C GLU A 221 2.54 -13.87 3.53
N LEU A 222 3.77 -13.44 3.24
CA LEU A 222 4.54 -12.54 4.09
C LEU A 222 3.92 -11.15 4.11
N CYS A 223 3.52 -10.61 2.96
CA CYS A 223 2.81 -9.33 2.87
C CYS A 223 1.52 -9.35 3.70
N GLU A 224 0.73 -10.42 3.61
CA GLU A 224 -0.50 -10.57 4.38
C GLU A 224 -0.22 -10.68 5.89
N THR A 225 0.78 -11.47 6.27
CA THR A 225 1.20 -11.67 7.67
C THR A 225 1.63 -10.35 8.30
N TYR A 226 2.46 -9.59 7.60
CA TYR A 226 3.03 -8.34 8.09
C TYR A 226 2.23 -7.10 7.72
N ARG A 227 1.03 -7.23 7.15
CA ARG A 227 0.17 -6.11 6.73
C ARG A 227 0.91 -5.11 5.83
N VAL A 228 1.67 -5.64 4.88
CA VAL A 228 2.41 -4.87 3.89
C VAL A 228 1.65 -4.93 2.58
N LEU A 229 1.39 -3.76 1.98
CA LEU A 229 0.81 -3.69 0.67
C LEU A 229 1.87 -3.95 -0.40
N LEU A 230 1.45 -4.42 -1.57
CA LEU A 230 2.35 -4.70 -2.68
C LEU A 230 2.01 -3.81 -3.88
N THR A 231 3.00 -3.12 -4.45
CA THR A 231 2.91 -2.63 -5.83
C THR A 231 3.70 -3.54 -6.75
N CYS A 232 3.21 -3.72 -7.98
CA CYS A 232 3.89 -4.52 -8.98
C CYS A 232 3.87 -3.84 -10.34
N VAL A 233 5.05 -3.65 -10.92
CA VAL A 233 5.21 -3.26 -12.32
C VAL A 233 5.51 -4.51 -13.14
N THR A 234 4.67 -4.81 -14.13
CA THR A 234 4.77 -6.01 -14.96
C THR A 234 4.56 -5.71 -16.43
N ASN A 235 5.13 -6.53 -17.31
CA ASN A 235 4.82 -6.56 -18.73
C ASN A 235 3.48 -7.25 -19.05
N GLY A 236 2.83 -7.86 -18.05
CA GLY A 236 1.49 -8.42 -18.14
C GLY A 236 1.41 -9.86 -18.63
N SER A 237 2.52 -10.47 -19.10
CA SER A 237 2.50 -11.78 -19.76
C SER A 237 2.02 -12.92 -18.84
N PHE A 238 2.30 -12.84 -17.54
CA PHE A 238 1.95 -13.87 -16.56
C PHE A 238 0.76 -13.50 -15.66
N VAL A 239 0.05 -12.39 -15.92
CA VAL A 239 -0.92 -11.86 -14.94
C VAL A 239 -2.03 -12.85 -14.61
N LYS A 240 -2.60 -13.52 -15.61
CA LYS A 240 -3.66 -14.55 -15.40
C LYS A 240 -3.18 -15.76 -14.58
N HIS A 241 -1.87 -16.04 -14.58
CA HIS A 241 -1.28 -17.17 -13.86
C HIS A 241 -0.85 -16.80 -12.44
N ARG A 242 -0.66 -15.50 -12.16
CA ARG A 242 0.00 -15.02 -10.94
C ARG A 242 -0.93 -14.26 -10.01
N PHE A 243 -2.02 -13.71 -10.52
CA PHE A 243 -2.95 -12.92 -9.74
C PHE A 243 -4.34 -13.55 -9.77
N ASP A 244 -4.71 -14.13 -8.63
CA ASP A 244 -6.10 -14.47 -8.31
C ASP A 244 -6.78 -13.31 -7.56
N LEU A 245 -8.07 -13.43 -7.27
CA LEU A 245 -8.84 -12.39 -6.58
C LEU A 245 -8.30 -12.08 -5.17
N GLU A 246 -7.68 -13.03 -4.49
CA GLU A 246 -7.12 -12.82 -3.15
C GLU A 246 -5.86 -11.97 -3.22
N LYS A 247 -4.95 -12.29 -4.14
CA LYS A 247 -3.73 -11.51 -4.39
C LYS A 247 -4.05 -10.11 -4.89
N LEU A 248 -5.06 -9.95 -5.75
CA LEU A 248 -5.52 -8.64 -6.21
C LEU A 248 -6.03 -7.75 -5.07
N ARG A 249 -6.56 -8.30 -3.98
CA ARG A 249 -7.00 -7.52 -2.80
C ARG A 249 -5.86 -7.03 -1.92
N GLN A 250 -4.68 -7.67 -2.01
CA GLN A 250 -3.47 -7.28 -1.28
C GLN A 250 -2.60 -6.29 -2.06
N LEU A 251 -2.82 -6.18 -3.37
CA LEU A 251 -2.16 -5.17 -4.18
C LEU A 251 -2.67 -3.77 -3.82
N ASP A 252 -1.73 -2.85 -3.65
CA ASP A 252 -2.01 -1.43 -3.69
C ASP A 252 -2.15 -0.98 -5.15
N THR A 253 -1.18 -1.32 -5.99
CA THR A 253 -1.14 -0.91 -7.39
C THR A 253 -0.56 -2.01 -8.28
N LEU A 254 -1.23 -2.30 -9.40
CA LEU A 254 -0.71 -3.14 -10.47
C LEU A 254 -0.53 -2.29 -11.74
N THR A 255 0.71 -2.10 -12.17
CA THR A 255 1.07 -1.27 -13.32
C THR A 255 1.51 -2.14 -14.48
N PHE A 256 0.92 -1.89 -15.66
CA PHE A 256 1.27 -2.58 -16.89
C PHE A 256 2.19 -1.72 -17.74
N SER A 257 3.34 -2.27 -18.13
CA SER A 257 4.22 -1.65 -19.11
C SER A 257 3.64 -1.85 -20.51
N ILE A 258 3.15 -0.78 -21.14
CA ILE A 258 2.61 -0.79 -22.51
C ILE A 258 3.31 0.32 -23.32
N ASP A 259 3.91 -0.07 -24.43
CA ASP A 259 4.82 0.74 -25.23
C ASP A 259 4.51 0.64 -26.74
N GLY A 260 3.33 0.14 -27.11
CA GLY A 260 2.84 0.10 -28.48
C GLY A 260 1.32 0.06 -28.52
N MET A 261 0.72 0.89 -29.38
CA MET A 261 -0.75 0.97 -29.53
C MET A 261 -1.31 -0.10 -30.47
N THR A 262 -0.49 -0.62 -31.37
CA THR A 262 -0.83 -1.74 -32.26
C THR A 262 -0.01 -2.99 -31.92
N SER A 263 -0.51 -4.16 -32.32
CA SER A 263 0.20 -5.43 -32.16
C SER A 263 1.60 -5.41 -32.76
N GLU A 264 1.75 -4.77 -33.92
CA GLU A 264 3.00 -4.70 -34.67
C GLU A 264 4.03 -3.85 -33.92
N VAL A 265 3.62 -2.66 -33.46
CA VAL A 265 4.51 -1.75 -32.72
C VAL A 265 4.89 -2.35 -31.36
N PHE A 266 3.93 -2.94 -30.65
CA PHE A 266 4.19 -3.60 -29.38
C PHE A 266 5.18 -4.77 -29.55
N ALA A 267 4.96 -5.64 -30.54
CA ALA A 267 5.86 -6.75 -30.82
C ALA A 267 7.27 -6.28 -31.21
N ALA A 268 7.37 -5.23 -32.04
CA ALA A 268 8.64 -4.65 -32.44
C ALA A 268 9.43 -4.12 -31.22
N ASN A 269 8.75 -3.47 -30.27
CA ASN A 269 9.40 -2.90 -29.09
C ASN A 269 9.81 -3.94 -28.04
N ARG A 270 9.23 -5.16 -28.07
CA ARG A 270 9.43 -6.23 -27.07
C ARG A 270 10.33 -7.38 -27.51
N GLY A 271 10.91 -7.30 -28.72
CA GLY A 271 11.83 -8.32 -29.24
C GLY A 271 11.18 -9.39 -30.12
N GLY A 272 10.02 -9.11 -30.74
CA GLY A 272 9.44 -9.93 -31.80
C GLY A 272 8.17 -10.71 -31.43
N PRO A 273 7.62 -11.51 -32.36
CA PRO A 273 6.25 -12.02 -32.31
C PRO A 273 6.12 -13.23 -31.37
N ILE A 274 6.21 -13.01 -30.06
CA ILE A 274 5.83 -14.01 -29.05
C ILE A 274 4.33 -13.85 -28.67
N TRP A 275 3.63 -12.87 -29.26
CA TRP A 275 2.34 -12.38 -28.77
C TRP A 275 1.07 -13.06 -29.32
N ALA A 276 1.17 -14.01 -30.26
CA ALA A 276 -0.04 -14.56 -30.91
C ALA A 276 -0.91 -15.47 -30.00
N ALA A 277 -0.45 -15.88 -28.81
CA ALA A 277 -1.12 -16.91 -28.03
C ALA A 277 -1.79 -16.45 -26.70
N SER A 278 -1.57 -15.23 -26.21
CA SER A 278 -1.98 -14.85 -24.83
C SER A 278 -3.26 -14.00 -24.74
N TRP A 279 -3.75 -13.45 -25.86
CA TRP A 279 -4.94 -12.55 -25.88
C TRP A 279 -6.12 -13.05 -26.73
N THR A 280 -6.05 -14.23 -27.33
CA THR A 280 -7.20 -14.80 -28.04
C THR A 280 -8.26 -15.34 -27.07
N THR A 281 -9.35 -14.58 -27.01
CA THR A 281 -10.76 -14.93 -26.78
C THR A 281 -11.22 -15.28 -25.37
N GLY A 282 -11.66 -14.24 -24.65
CA GLY A 282 -12.76 -14.26 -23.70
C GLY A 282 -13.06 -12.81 -23.30
N PRO A 283 -14.34 -12.35 -23.28
CA PRO A 283 -14.63 -10.99 -22.85
C PRO A 283 -14.13 -10.80 -21.42
N LEU A 284 -13.40 -9.70 -21.18
CA LEU A 284 -13.14 -9.23 -19.82
C LEU A 284 -14.49 -9.15 -19.09
N PRO A 285 -14.62 -9.66 -17.85
CA PRO A 285 -15.81 -9.36 -17.08
C PRO A 285 -15.88 -7.85 -16.90
N VAL A 286 -16.88 -7.24 -17.53
CA VAL A 286 -17.29 -5.86 -17.37
C VAL A 286 -17.87 -5.73 -15.96
N ALA A 287 -17.01 -5.74 -14.93
CA ALA A 287 -17.39 -5.55 -13.53
C ALA A 287 -16.17 -5.27 -12.65
N ALA A 288 -15.41 -4.21 -12.95
CA ALA A 288 -14.55 -3.54 -11.98
C ALA A 288 -14.27 -2.12 -12.46
N GLN A 289 -15.27 -1.25 -12.35
CA GLN A 289 -15.06 0.20 -12.49
C GLN A 289 -14.29 0.69 -11.25
N GLY A 290 -12.97 0.60 -11.31
CA GLY A 290 -12.05 1.43 -10.55
C GLY A 290 -11.18 2.20 -11.55
N PRO A 291 -10.71 3.42 -11.23
CA PRO A 291 -9.93 4.20 -12.18
C PRO A 291 -8.62 3.47 -12.49
N LEU A 292 -8.51 2.97 -13.73
CA LEU A 292 -7.26 2.54 -14.33
C LEU A 292 -6.38 3.81 -14.44
N ALA A 293 -5.43 3.99 -13.52
CA ALA A 293 -4.44 5.03 -13.65
C ALA A 293 -3.44 4.60 -14.74
N VAL A 294 -3.69 5.03 -15.98
CA VAL A 294 -2.66 5.08 -17.01
C VAL A 294 -1.76 6.26 -16.64
N ALA A 295 -0.55 5.99 -16.19
CA ALA A 295 0.43 7.03 -15.90
C ALA A 295 0.88 7.66 -17.24
N ALA A 296 0.23 8.75 -17.64
CA ALA A 296 0.85 9.75 -18.50
C ALA A 296 1.74 10.64 -17.61
N PRO A 297 2.94 11.04 -18.06
CA PRO A 297 3.72 12.02 -17.32
C PRO A 297 2.91 13.30 -17.14
N ALA A 298 2.76 13.75 -15.90
CA ALA A 298 2.15 15.05 -15.62
C ALA A 298 2.98 16.15 -16.33
N PRO A 299 2.34 17.10 -17.03
CA PRO A 299 3.07 18.26 -17.52
C PRO A 299 3.63 19.00 -16.31
N GLY A 300 4.96 19.11 -16.26
CA GLY A 300 5.63 19.96 -15.29
C GLY A 300 5.16 21.42 -15.42
N PRO A 301 5.32 22.24 -14.38
CA PRO A 301 5.01 23.65 -14.47
C PRO A 301 5.83 24.27 -15.61
N VAL A 302 5.12 24.90 -16.55
CA VAL A 302 5.73 25.76 -17.56
C VAL A 302 6.39 26.91 -16.81
N VAL A 303 7.72 26.87 -16.73
CA VAL A 303 8.51 28.01 -16.25
C VAL A 303 8.48 29.05 -17.36
N ASP A 304 7.84 30.18 -17.09
CA ASP A 304 7.85 31.35 -17.96
C ASP A 304 9.31 31.83 -18.13
N PRO A 305 9.86 31.85 -19.36
CA PRO A 305 11.23 32.30 -19.61
C PRO A 305 11.50 33.77 -19.24
N GLN A 306 10.47 34.56 -18.90
CA GLN A 306 10.62 35.99 -18.64
C GLN A 306 10.96 36.38 -17.19
N THR A 307 11.05 35.42 -16.25
CA THR A 307 11.31 35.74 -14.83
C THR A 307 12.73 35.52 -14.31
N GLN A 308 13.71 35.19 -15.17
CA GLN A 308 15.13 35.12 -14.80
C GLN A 308 15.96 36.29 -15.34
N GLN A 309 15.64 37.52 -14.93
CA GLN A 309 16.65 38.58 -14.88
C GLN A 309 16.46 39.40 -13.60
N HIS A 310 17.58 39.62 -12.89
CA HIS A 310 17.76 40.39 -11.66
C HIS A 310 17.46 39.68 -10.34
N ARG A 311 18.48 38.95 -9.85
CA ARG A 311 18.98 39.05 -8.46
C ARG A 311 20.42 38.53 -8.41
N ALA A 312 21.33 39.36 -8.90
CA ALA A 312 22.71 39.34 -8.44
C ALA A 312 22.78 40.26 -7.23
N VAL A 313 23.25 39.77 -6.08
CA VAL A 313 23.81 40.61 -5.02
C VAL A 313 24.99 39.84 -4.42
N PRO A 314 26.13 40.51 -4.12
CA PRO A 314 27.24 39.95 -3.36
C PRO A 314 26.86 39.46 -1.96
#